data_AF-A0A2G6PAV3-F1
#
_entry.id   AF-A0A2G6PAV3-F1
#
_cell.length_a   1.000
_cell.length_b   1.000
_cell.length_c   1.000
_cell.angle_alpha   90.00
_cell.angle_beta   90.00
_cell.angle_gamma   90.00
#
_symmetry.space_group_name_H-M   'P 1'
#
loop_
_entity.id
_entity.type
_entity.pdbx_description
1 polymer ?
#
loop_
_entity_poly.entity_id
_entity_poly.type
_entity_poly.pdbx_seq_one_letter_code
_entity_poly.pdbx_strand_id
1 'polypeptide(L)'
;MKKLGLGYQELSTLRRDNCVYVDKTKTINKLISTGKYYFLSRPRRFGKSLLVNTMKELFNGNKELFEGTWIYNKWNFEEKFPVIKISFANLPYNSLDLKEAIEKELNSIAKDNNVIFDSSEIFSEKFRELIIKLSKEKPVAILIDEYDKPIIDYITNLETAEKNREILKQFYSVIKDLDNHIKLLFITGVSKFSRVSFFSELNNLTDITIDENYAEIAGYTEKEIIDNYGDYLKTIEEKYGINRKRLIEVVKLWYNGYSWDIKSSIYNPYSVLSLLWYREFKNFWFKTGTATFLIKLIKEKGINVRDYDDLINVPESALDSYNLENINMSVLLFQTGYLTIKEKMMDPNNFSISYKIGYPNMEVKQSFYLLLGAEFAGIESGYYSQKIQDLVSSLEKNDIRAFILTLRSIFADIPNNLGTGKYESYYHTIIYLALKFMGINIDVEQKTNNGVIDAVVKVGDFIYVMEFKMNSAKSAIEQIKSKKYYEPYLNDKKKVVCMGIAFNEKDRNVKDHEVVSLEEILKEE
;
A
#
# COMPACT_ATOMS: atom_id res chain seq x y z
N MET A 1 31.32 -2.50 1.29
CA MET A 1 29.85 -2.60 1.25
C MET A 1 29.34 -2.03 -0.07
N LYS A 2 28.56 -2.79 -0.86
CA LYS A 2 27.89 -2.28 -2.07
C LYS A 2 26.81 -1.25 -1.70
N LYS A 3 26.47 -0.32 -2.58
CA LYS A 3 25.42 0.69 -2.32
C LYS A 3 24.01 0.06 -2.32
N LEU A 4 23.03 0.69 -1.66
CA LEU A 4 21.65 0.15 -1.51
C LEU A 4 20.80 0.20 -2.79
N GLY A 5 21.12 1.07 -3.77
CA GLY A 5 20.27 1.24 -4.96
C GLY A 5 18.88 1.84 -4.69
N LEU A 6 18.70 2.59 -3.58
CA LEU A 6 17.41 3.22 -3.24
C LEU A 6 16.95 4.15 -4.36
N GLY A 7 15.76 3.89 -4.93
CA GLY A 7 15.17 4.68 -6.00
C GLY A 7 15.63 4.31 -7.42
N TYR A 8 16.51 3.32 -7.57
CA TYR A 8 17.00 2.89 -8.88
C TYR A 8 15.98 1.98 -9.55
N GLN A 9 15.75 2.20 -10.83
CA GLN A 9 14.83 1.40 -11.66
C GLN A 9 15.54 0.71 -12.82
N GLU A 10 16.73 1.16 -13.22
CA GLU A 10 17.50 0.59 -14.32
C GLU A 10 18.58 -0.37 -13.80
N LEU A 11 18.61 -1.60 -14.32
CA LEU A 11 19.62 -2.59 -13.95
C LEU A 11 21.02 -2.11 -14.33
N SER A 12 21.17 -1.48 -15.50
CA SER A 12 22.43 -0.93 -15.98
C SER A 12 23.03 0.09 -15.00
N THR A 13 22.20 1.01 -14.50
CA THR A 13 22.61 2.00 -13.50
C THR A 13 22.95 1.36 -12.15
N LEU A 14 22.17 0.37 -11.70
CA LEU A 14 22.50 -0.38 -10.48
C LEU A 14 23.87 -1.06 -10.57
N ARG A 15 24.18 -1.68 -11.71
CA ARG A 15 25.47 -2.35 -11.94
C ARG A 15 26.62 -1.36 -12.02
N ARG A 16 26.46 -0.29 -12.81
CA ARG A 16 27.46 0.78 -12.95
C ARG A 16 27.83 1.40 -11.62
N ASP A 17 26.85 1.66 -10.76
CA ASP A 17 27.05 2.35 -9.49
C ASP A 17 27.44 1.38 -8.34
N ASN A 18 27.68 0.11 -8.67
CA ASN A 18 28.02 -0.99 -7.76
C ASN A 18 27.03 -1.13 -6.59
N CYS A 19 25.74 -1.08 -6.94
CA CYS A 19 24.64 -1.30 -6.01
C CYS A 19 24.35 -2.79 -5.82
N VAL A 20 23.72 -3.13 -4.70
CA VAL A 20 23.12 -4.44 -4.46
C VAL A 20 21.93 -4.63 -5.40
N TYR A 21 21.87 -5.79 -6.04
CA TYR A 21 20.73 -6.23 -6.85
C TYR A 21 20.24 -7.57 -6.30
N VAL A 22 19.01 -7.60 -5.80
CA VAL A 22 18.37 -8.84 -5.34
C VAL A 22 17.88 -9.60 -6.57
N ASP A 23 18.47 -10.77 -6.78
CA ASP A 23 18.31 -11.52 -8.02
C ASP A 23 16.96 -12.23 -8.15
N LYS A 24 16.13 -11.77 -9.10
CA LYS A 24 14.85 -12.39 -9.47
C LYS A 24 14.90 -13.18 -10.78
N THR A 25 16.07 -13.35 -11.37
CA THR A 25 16.23 -13.83 -12.74
C THR A 25 15.82 -15.29 -12.94
N LYS A 26 15.83 -16.11 -11.88
CA LYS A 26 15.25 -17.47 -11.92
C LYS A 26 13.76 -17.45 -12.23
N THR A 27 13.01 -16.57 -11.56
CA THR A 27 11.57 -16.44 -11.74
C THR A 27 11.24 -15.80 -13.09
N ILE A 28 12.06 -14.84 -13.53
CA ILE A 28 11.97 -14.26 -14.90
C ILE A 28 12.14 -15.36 -15.96
N ASN A 29 13.16 -16.21 -15.84
CA ASN A 29 13.38 -17.30 -16.78
C ASN A 29 12.20 -18.27 -16.83
N LYS A 30 11.66 -18.64 -15.66
CA LYS A 30 10.46 -19.49 -15.57
C LYS A 30 9.29 -18.86 -16.33
N LEU A 31 9.01 -17.58 -16.07
CA LEU A 31 7.94 -16.83 -16.73
C LEU A 31 8.10 -16.86 -18.26
N ILE A 32 9.29 -16.51 -18.77
CA ILE A 32 9.56 -16.47 -20.22
C ILE A 32 9.47 -17.86 -20.87
N SER A 33 9.81 -18.92 -20.14
CA SER A 33 9.77 -20.30 -20.65
C SER A 33 8.39 -20.97 -20.61
N THR A 34 7.44 -20.42 -19.85
CA THR A 34 6.15 -21.09 -19.59
C THR A 34 5.04 -20.59 -20.52
N GLY A 35 5.11 -19.35 -20.99
CA GLY A 35 4.05 -18.74 -21.78
C GLY A 35 4.45 -17.38 -22.33
N LYS A 36 3.50 -16.70 -22.97
CA LYS A 36 3.74 -15.45 -23.69
C LYS A 36 3.07 -14.23 -23.06
N TYR A 37 1.86 -14.36 -22.52
CA TYR A 37 1.03 -13.21 -22.14
C TYR A 37 0.81 -13.19 -20.63
N TYR A 38 1.41 -12.22 -19.95
CA TYR A 38 1.39 -12.12 -18.50
C TYR A 38 0.97 -10.74 -17.99
N PHE A 39 0.18 -10.75 -16.92
CA PHE A 39 -0.17 -9.59 -16.15
C PHE A 39 0.24 -9.75 -14.69
N LEU A 40 0.89 -8.72 -14.13
CA LEU A 40 1.26 -8.65 -12.73
C LEU A 40 0.77 -7.34 -12.10
N SER A 41 -0.14 -7.43 -11.13
CA SER A 41 -0.45 -6.33 -10.22
C SER A 41 0.35 -6.46 -8.92
N ARG A 42 1.01 -5.37 -8.52
CA ARG A 42 1.61 -5.22 -7.19
C ARG A 42 1.44 -3.77 -6.74
N PRO A 43 1.39 -3.47 -5.43
CA PRO A 43 1.41 -2.10 -4.96
C PRO A 43 2.64 -1.32 -5.47
N ARG A 44 2.60 0.01 -5.42
CA ARG A 44 3.77 0.82 -5.84
C ARG A 44 4.98 0.49 -4.94
N ARG A 45 6.18 0.71 -5.48
CA ARG A 45 7.47 0.49 -4.80
C ARG A 45 7.84 -0.98 -4.49
N PHE A 46 7.14 -1.94 -5.09
CA PHE A 46 7.49 -3.37 -5.04
C PHE A 46 8.58 -3.81 -6.05
N GLY A 47 9.18 -2.87 -6.78
CA GLY A 47 10.25 -3.18 -7.76
C GLY A 47 9.77 -3.62 -9.14
N LYS A 48 8.49 -3.39 -9.48
CA LYS A 48 7.92 -3.71 -10.81
C LYS A 48 8.70 -3.09 -11.97
N SER A 49 9.02 -1.79 -11.91
CA SER A 49 9.79 -1.11 -12.96
C SER A 49 11.19 -1.68 -13.12
N LEU A 50 11.85 -2.04 -12.01
CA LEU A 50 13.14 -2.73 -12.04
C LEU A 50 13.03 -4.13 -12.65
N LEU A 51 11.95 -4.86 -12.37
CA LEU A 51 11.65 -6.15 -12.99
C LEU A 51 11.47 -6.01 -14.51
N VAL A 52 10.67 -5.06 -14.96
CA VAL A 52 10.46 -4.74 -16.38
C VAL A 52 11.79 -4.38 -17.06
N ASN A 53 12.59 -3.52 -16.43
CA ASN A 53 13.90 -3.16 -16.96
C ASN A 53 14.87 -4.34 -16.99
N THR A 54 14.84 -5.20 -15.99
CA THR A 54 15.63 -6.44 -16.00
C THR A 54 15.25 -7.31 -17.20
N MET A 55 13.96 -7.47 -17.49
CA MET A 55 13.49 -8.22 -18.66
C MET A 55 13.95 -7.58 -19.97
N LYS A 56 13.85 -6.25 -20.10
CA LYS A 56 14.36 -5.49 -21.26
C LYS A 56 15.84 -5.78 -21.51
N GLU A 57 16.67 -5.64 -20.48
CA GLU A 57 18.12 -5.85 -20.61
C GLU A 57 18.47 -7.31 -20.93
N LEU A 58 17.65 -8.27 -20.47
CA LEU A 58 17.80 -9.69 -20.79
C LEU A 58 17.52 -9.96 -22.27
N PHE A 59 16.40 -9.46 -22.80
CA PHE A 59 16.05 -9.61 -24.22
C PHE A 59 17.01 -8.89 -25.17
N ASN A 60 17.60 -7.76 -24.73
CA ASN A 60 18.64 -7.06 -25.48
C ASN A 60 20.00 -7.80 -25.52
N GLY A 61 20.16 -8.85 -24.72
CA GLY A 61 21.40 -9.65 -24.69
C GLY A 61 22.55 -8.99 -23.92
N ASN A 62 22.27 -8.07 -22.99
CA ASN A 62 23.29 -7.33 -22.25
C ASN A 62 23.94 -8.16 -21.13
N LYS A 63 24.71 -9.20 -21.52
CA LYS A 63 25.28 -10.25 -20.65
C LYS A 63 26.00 -9.75 -19.41
N GLU A 64 26.83 -8.72 -19.55
CA GLU A 64 27.65 -8.15 -18.45
C GLU A 64 26.78 -7.67 -17.27
N LEU A 65 25.56 -7.19 -17.54
CA LEU A 65 24.63 -6.73 -16.49
C LEU A 65 24.13 -7.86 -15.59
N PHE A 66 24.26 -9.11 -16.03
CA PHE A 66 23.76 -10.29 -15.34
C PHE A 66 24.85 -11.02 -14.56
N GLU A 67 26.08 -10.51 -14.49
CA GLU A 67 27.14 -11.13 -13.70
C GLU A 67 26.73 -11.33 -12.23
N GLY A 68 26.97 -12.55 -11.75
CA GLY A 68 26.59 -12.99 -10.40
C GLY A 68 25.10 -13.30 -10.20
N THR A 69 24.27 -13.21 -11.23
CA THR A 69 22.87 -13.66 -11.18
C THR A 69 22.72 -15.12 -11.59
N TRP A 70 21.61 -15.75 -11.21
CA TRP A 70 21.26 -17.12 -11.53
C TRP A 70 21.18 -17.36 -13.03
N ILE A 71 20.70 -16.38 -13.81
CA ILE A 71 20.47 -16.52 -15.25
C ILE A 71 21.73 -16.41 -16.10
N TYR A 72 22.84 -15.87 -15.56
CA TYR A 72 24.06 -15.55 -16.31
C TYR A 72 24.59 -16.70 -17.19
N ASN A 73 24.55 -17.93 -16.69
CA ASN A 73 25.00 -19.13 -17.42
C ASN A 73 23.85 -20.00 -17.96
N LYS A 74 22.61 -19.50 -17.91
CA LYS A 74 21.39 -20.26 -18.27
C LYS A 74 20.60 -19.62 -19.40
N TRP A 75 21.05 -18.47 -19.89
CA TRP A 75 20.45 -17.74 -21.00
C TRP A 75 21.45 -17.58 -22.13
N ASN A 76 20.98 -17.72 -23.37
CA ASN A 76 21.79 -17.47 -24.55
C ASN A 76 21.78 -15.96 -24.88
N PHE A 77 22.78 -15.22 -24.40
CA PHE A 77 22.86 -13.77 -24.61
C PHE A 77 23.20 -13.37 -26.06
N GLU A 78 23.67 -14.30 -26.89
CA GLU A 78 23.80 -14.07 -28.34
C GLU A 78 22.43 -13.98 -29.02
N GLU A 79 21.39 -14.58 -28.40
CA GLU A 79 20.04 -14.53 -28.88
C GLU A 79 19.32 -13.25 -28.43
N LYS A 80 19.51 -12.17 -29.18
CA LYS A 80 18.81 -10.89 -28.97
C LYS A 80 17.40 -10.92 -29.54
N PHE A 81 16.47 -10.23 -28.90
CA PHE A 81 15.09 -10.03 -29.34
C PHE A 81 14.77 -8.54 -29.39
N PRO A 82 13.99 -8.05 -30.38
CA PRO A 82 13.49 -6.69 -30.36
C PRO A 82 12.62 -6.44 -29.13
N VAL A 83 12.71 -5.26 -28.52
CA VAL A 83 11.96 -4.90 -27.32
C VAL A 83 11.17 -3.61 -27.55
N ILE A 84 9.87 -3.65 -27.31
CA ILE A 84 9.02 -2.46 -27.16
C ILE A 84 8.73 -2.30 -25.67
N LYS A 85 9.30 -1.27 -25.04
CA LYS A 85 9.00 -0.90 -23.65
C LYS A 85 8.21 0.40 -23.64
N ILE A 86 7.04 0.39 -23.01
CA ILE A 86 6.23 1.59 -22.78
C ILE A 86 6.00 1.75 -21.29
N SER A 87 6.29 2.93 -20.75
CA SER A 87 6.04 3.28 -19.36
C SER A 87 5.06 4.45 -19.30
N PHE A 88 3.81 4.16 -18.93
CA PHE A 88 2.78 5.19 -18.79
C PHE A 88 3.12 6.21 -17.68
N ALA A 89 4.04 5.87 -16.76
CA ALA A 89 4.59 6.77 -15.77
C ALA A 89 5.10 8.11 -16.31
N ASN A 90 5.67 8.07 -17.52
CA ASN A 90 6.42 9.18 -18.11
C ASN A 90 5.66 9.89 -19.24
N LEU A 91 4.43 9.43 -19.54
CA LEU A 91 3.67 9.99 -20.64
C LEU A 91 3.06 11.35 -20.24
N PRO A 92 3.13 12.36 -21.12
CA PRO A 92 2.64 13.71 -20.81
C PRO A 92 1.12 13.86 -21.00
N TYR A 93 0.32 12.85 -20.63
CA TYR A 93 -1.15 12.85 -20.76
C TYR A 93 -1.85 13.83 -19.80
N ASN A 94 -1.11 14.47 -18.89
CA ASN A 94 -1.64 15.58 -18.09
C ASN A 94 -1.69 16.90 -18.87
N SER A 95 -0.86 17.02 -19.92
CA SER A 95 -0.79 18.19 -20.79
C SER A 95 -1.34 17.93 -22.20
N LEU A 96 -1.40 16.67 -22.61
CA LEU A 96 -1.90 16.20 -23.91
C LEU A 96 -3.06 15.24 -23.70
N ASP A 97 -3.86 15.00 -24.74
CA ASP A 97 -4.76 13.85 -24.72
C ASP A 97 -3.96 12.53 -24.62
N LEU A 98 -4.50 11.50 -23.97
CA LEU A 98 -3.81 10.21 -23.82
C LEU A 98 -3.45 9.60 -25.18
N LYS A 99 -4.30 9.77 -26.20
CA LYS A 99 -4.01 9.30 -27.56
C LYS A 99 -2.74 9.95 -28.10
N GLU A 100 -2.63 11.27 -27.99
CA GLU A 100 -1.46 12.03 -28.46
C GLU A 100 -0.19 11.65 -27.70
N ALA A 101 -0.31 11.43 -26.38
CA ALA A 101 0.80 10.99 -25.55
C ALA A 101 1.33 9.60 -25.97
N ILE A 102 0.42 8.66 -26.28
CA ILE A 102 0.79 7.33 -26.81
C ILE A 102 1.44 7.47 -28.19
N GLU A 103 0.87 8.27 -29.10
CA GLU A 103 1.45 8.47 -30.44
C GLU A 103 2.87 9.02 -30.38
N LYS A 104 3.12 9.99 -29.50
CA LYS A 104 4.45 10.56 -29.30
C LYS A 104 5.44 9.50 -28.83
N GLU A 105 5.04 8.63 -27.91
CA GLU A 105 5.87 7.52 -27.44
C GLU A 105 6.17 6.51 -28.55
N LEU A 106 5.15 6.09 -29.32
CA LEU A 106 5.32 5.18 -30.46
C LEU A 106 6.27 5.75 -31.50
N ASN A 107 6.16 7.05 -31.81
CA ASN A 107 7.08 7.73 -32.72
C ASN A 107 8.52 7.76 -32.18
N SER A 108 8.70 7.94 -30.86
CA SER A 108 10.02 7.87 -30.23
C SER A 108 10.63 6.49 -30.36
N ILE A 109 9.87 5.44 -30.03
CA ILE A 109 10.33 4.05 -30.13
C ILE A 109 10.63 3.69 -31.58
N ALA A 110 9.79 4.10 -32.53
CA ALA A 110 10.03 3.88 -33.95
C ALA A 110 11.33 4.55 -34.42
N LYS A 111 11.58 5.80 -34.01
CA LYS A 111 12.82 6.52 -34.30
C LYS A 111 14.05 5.80 -33.75
N ASP A 112 14.00 5.37 -32.48
CA ASP A 112 15.12 4.68 -31.82
C ASP A 112 15.44 3.34 -32.50
N ASN A 113 14.48 2.72 -33.17
CA ASN A 113 14.63 1.46 -33.89
C ASN A 113 14.69 1.62 -35.43
N ASN A 114 14.82 2.85 -35.96
CA ASN A 114 14.83 3.14 -37.39
C ASN A 114 13.62 2.58 -38.16
N VAL A 115 12.45 2.57 -37.54
CA VAL A 115 11.18 2.16 -38.14
C VAL A 115 10.48 3.40 -38.71
N ILE A 116 10.09 3.32 -39.98
CA ILE A 116 9.27 4.34 -40.66
C ILE A 116 7.84 3.80 -40.74
N PHE A 117 6.85 4.60 -40.37
CA PHE A 117 5.43 4.25 -40.52
C PHE A 117 4.94 4.49 -41.95
N ASP A 118 4.08 3.62 -42.47
CA ASP A 118 3.70 3.63 -43.89
C ASP A 118 2.63 4.68 -44.23
N SER A 119 1.96 5.29 -43.23
CA SER A 119 1.13 6.51 -43.26
C SER A 119 -0.05 6.49 -42.27
N SER A 120 -0.10 5.55 -41.31
CA SER A 120 -1.24 5.50 -40.40
C SER A 120 -1.36 6.73 -39.49
N GLU A 121 -2.48 7.45 -39.57
CA GLU A 121 -2.86 8.52 -38.62
C GLU A 121 -3.44 7.96 -37.30
N ILE A 122 -3.71 6.65 -37.24
CA ILE A 122 -4.35 6.03 -36.08
C ILE A 122 -3.27 5.41 -35.18
N PHE A 123 -3.20 5.88 -33.93
CA PHE A 123 -2.24 5.42 -32.92
C PHE A 123 -2.19 3.90 -32.70
N SER A 124 -3.34 3.22 -32.68
CA SER A 124 -3.41 1.76 -32.51
C SER A 124 -2.78 1.02 -33.70
N GLU A 125 -3.00 1.50 -34.92
CA GLU A 125 -2.37 0.96 -36.12
C GLU A 125 -0.87 1.27 -36.18
N LYS A 126 -0.41 2.41 -35.69
CA LYS A 126 1.04 2.67 -35.52
C LYS A 126 1.67 1.63 -34.59
N PHE A 127 0.99 1.25 -33.52
CA PHE A 127 1.48 0.21 -32.62
C PHE A 127 1.54 -1.16 -33.31
N ARG A 128 0.51 -1.52 -34.08
CA ARG A 128 0.49 -2.72 -34.94
C ARG A 128 1.66 -2.74 -35.93
N GLU A 129 1.85 -1.65 -36.68
CA GLU A 129 2.96 -1.50 -37.62
C GLU A 129 4.32 -1.65 -36.93
N LEU A 130 4.50 -1.04 -35.77
CA LEU A 130 5.73 -1.12 -35.00
C LEU A 130 6.06 -2.57 -34.61
N ILE A 131 5.07 -3.31 -34.12
CA ILE A 131 5.24 -4.74 -33.77
C ILE A 131 5.62 -5.56 -35.01
N ILE A 132 4.90 -5.39 -36.12
CA ILE A 132 5.16 -6.16 -37.36
C ILE A 132 6.54 -5.83 -37.92
N LYS A 133 6.93 -4.55 -37.97
CA LYS A 133 8.19 -4.11 -38.55
C LYS A 133 9.39 -4.53 -37.71
N LEU A 134 9.28 -4.51 -36.38
CA LEU A 134 10.34 -5.00 -35.49
C LEU A 134 10.45 -6.52 -35.48
N SER A 135 9.35 -7.23 -35.72
CA SER A 135 9.32 -8.70 -35.63
C SER A 135 9.77 -9.45 -36.89
N LYS A 136 10.34 -8.76 -37.88
CA LYS A 136 10.73 -9.36 -39.17
C LYS A 136 11.71 -10.54 -39.05
N GLU A 137 12.70 -10.42 -38.17
CA GLU A 137 13.71 -11.47 -37.95
C GLU A 137 13.37 -12.35 -36.75
N LYS A 138 12.83 -11.76 -35.69
CA LYS A 138 12.51 -12.43 -34.43
C LYS A 138 11.29 -11.82 -33.77
N PRO A 139 10.49 -12.61 -33.04
CA PRO A 139 9.34 -12.08 -32.32
C PRO A 139 9.74 -11.06 -31.25
N VAL A 140 8.89 -10.06 -31.03
CA VAL A 140 9.13 -8.89 -30.18
C VAL A 140 8.72 -9.17 -28.73
N ALA A 141 9.52 -8.71 -27.77
CA ALA A 141 9.12 -8.62 -26.37
C ALA A 141 8.46 -7.25 -26.11
N ILE A 142 7.20 -7.25 -25.68
CA ILE A 142 6.41 -6.06 -25.35
C ILE A 142 6.29 -5.97 -23.83
N LEU A 143 6.81 -4.88 -23.26
CA LEU A 143 6.86 -4.65 -21.82
C LEU A 143 6.14 -3.35 -21.48
N ILE A 144 5.04 -3.44 -20.73
CA ILE A 144 4.20 -2.30 -20.37
C ILE A 144 4.24 -2.08 -18.87
N ASP A 145 4.72 -0.91 -18.44
CA ASP A 145 4.77 -0.49 -17.04
C ASP A 145 3.77 0.63 -16.73
N GLU A 146 3.24 0.62 -15.51
CA GLU A 146 2.19 1.51 -14.99
C GLU A 146 0.96 1.67 -15.91
N TYR A 147 0.53 0.58 -16.56
CA TYR A 147 -0.54 0.58 -17.58
C TYR A 147 -1.86 1.26 -17.17
N ASP A 148 -2.16 1.27 -15.87
CA ASP A 148 -3.39 1.75 -15.26
C ASP A 148 -3.30 3.21 -14.78
N LYS A 149 -2.12 3.81 -14.83
CA LYS A 149 -1.86 5.16 -14.35
C LYS A 149 -2.71 6.25 -15.02
N PRO A 150 -2.96 6.24 -16.35
CA PRO A 150 -3.83 7.23 -16.98
C PRO A 150 -5.28 7.18 -16.49
N ILE A 151 -5.72 6.05 -15.89
CA ILE A 151 -7.06 5.97 -15.28
C ILE A 151 -6.98 6.39 -13.82
N ILE A 152 -6.00 5.86 -13.08
CA ILE A 152 -5.85 6.12 -11.64
C ILE A 152 -5.65 7.61 -11.34
N ASP A 153 -4.86 8.31 -12.15
CA ASP A 153 -4.57 9.73 -11.91
C ASP A 153 -5.83 10.61 -12.08
N TYR A 154 -6.84 10.11 -12.80
CA TYR A 154 -8.13 10.77 -13.03
C TYR A 154 -9.29 10.08 -12.31
N ILE A 155 -9.05 9.22 -11.32
CA ILE A 155 -10.12 8.46 -10.66
C ILE A 155 -11.16 9.34 -9.93
N THR A 156 -10.80 10.59 -9.62
CA THR A 156 -11.73 11.62 -9.09
C THR A 156 -12.50 12.37 -10.19
N ASN A 157 -12.17 12.16 -11.47
CA ASN A 157 -12.85 12.67 -12.66
C ASN A 157 -13.24 11.48 -13.56
N LEU A 158 -14.40 10.89 -13.26
CA LEU A 158 -14.87 9.65 -13.90
C LEU A 158 -15.00 9.77 -15.41
N GLU A 159 -15.38 10.93 -15.95
CA GLU A 159 -15.49 11.17 -17.39
C GLU A 159 -14.13 10.99 -18.08
N THR A 160 -13.07 11.60 -17.53
CA THR A 160 -11.71 11.47 -18.09
C THR A 160 -11.16 10.05 -17.89
N ALA A 161 -11.45 9.43 -16.74
CA ALA A 161 -11.06 8.05 -16.46
C ALA A 161 -11.68 7.05 -17.47
N GLU A 162 -12.97 7.20 -17.78
CA GLU A 162 -13.65 6.37 -18.80
C GLU A 162 -13.16 6.67 -20.22
N LYS A 163 -12.93 7.94 -20.57
CA LYS A 163 -12.30 8.29 -21.86
C LYS A 163 -10.94 7.60 -22.03
N ASN A 164 -10.09 7.69 -21.01
CA ASN A 164 -8.77 7.06 -21.02
C ASN A 164 -8.88 5.52 -21.07
N ARG A 165 -9.89 4.95 -20.43
CA ARG A 165 -10.19 3.51 -20.51
C ARG A 165 -10.47 3.06 -21.94
N GLU A 166 -11.29 3.80 -22.68
CA GLU A 166 -11.62 3.48 -24.08
C GLU A 166 -10.41 3.66 -25.02
N ILE A 167 -9.58 4.69 -24.80
CA ILE A 167 -8.33 4.87 -25.56
C ILE A 167 -7.38 3.68 -25.34
N LEU A 168 -7.21 3.24 -24.09
CA LEU A 168 -6.38 2.06 -23.77
C LEU A 168 -6.96 0.79 -24.38
N LYS A 169 -8.29 0.63 -24.42
CA LYS A 169 -8.93 -0.51 -25.08
C LYS A 169 -8.57 -0.58 -26.57
N GLN A 170 -8.66 0.55 -27.28
CA GLN A 170 -8.27 0.64 -28.68
C GLN A 170 -6.77 0.41 -28.88
N PHE A 171 -5.94 0.86 -27.94
CA PHE A 171 -4.49 0.64 -28.00
C PHE A 171 -4.11 -0.84 -27.94
N TYR A 172 -4.71 -1.60 -27.01
CA TYR A 172 -4.34 -3.00 -26.78
C TYR A 172 -5.03 -3.98 -27.74
N SER A 173 -6.16 -3.62 -28.36
CA SER A 173 -6.93 -4.55 -29.20
C SER A 173 -6.14 -5.09 -30.40
N VAL A 174 -5.21 -4.30 -30.95
CA VAL A 174 -4.40 -4.71 -32.11
C VAL A 174 -3.46 -5.88 -31.84
N ILE A 175 -3.17 -6.18 -30.57
CA ILE A 175 -2.27 -7.27 -30.17
C ILE A 175 -2.87 -8.65 -30.50
N LYS A 176 -4.21 -8.77 -30.53
CA LYS A 176 -4.92 -10.04 -30.64
C LYS A 176 -4.52 -10.86 -31.88
N ASP A 177 -4.27 -10.18 -33.00
CA ASP A 177 -3.96 -10.80 -34.29
C ASP A 177 -2.45 -10.90 -34.56
N LEU A 178 -1.61 -10.71 -33.52
CA LEU A 178 -0.15 -10.62 -33.65
C LEU A 178 0.62 -11.69 -32.85
N ASP A 179 -0.01 -12.83 -32.48
CA ASP A 179 0.64 -13.87 -31.66
C ASP A 179 1.94 -14.42 -32.25
N ASN A 180 2.00 -14.57 -33.57
CA ASN A 180 3.20 -15.00 -34.29
C ASN A 180 4.34 -13.98 -34.24
N HIS A 181 4.04 -12.72 -33.94
CA HIS A 181 5.01 -11.62 -33.84
C HIS A 181 5.50 -11.38 -32.41
N ILE A 182 4.91 -12.05 -31.40
CA ILE A 182 5.13 -11.74 -29.97
C ILE A 182 5.92 -12.86 -29.30
N LYS A 183 7.04 -12.49 -28.67
CA LYS A 183 7.86 -13.37 -27.83
C LYS A 183 7.34 -13.41 -26.40
N LEU A 184 6.98 -12.23 -25.88
CA LEU A 184 6.45 -12.02 -24.55
C LEU A 184 5.64 -10.71 -24.55
N LEU A 185 4.45 -10.70 -23.97
CA LEU A 185 3.75 -9.51 -23.52
C LEU A 185 3.70 -9.54 -21.99
N PHE A 186 4.36 -8.60 -21.34
CA PHE A 186 4.32 -8.44 -19.89
C PHE A 186 3.73 -7.07 -19.53
N ILE A 187 2.60 -7.06 -18.84
CA ILE A 187 1.90 -5.85 -18.40
C ILE A 187 1.94 -5.78 -16.89
N THR A 188 2.28 -4.62 -16.33
CA THR A 188 2.30 -4.44 -14.88
C THR A 188 1.77 -3.08 -14.44
N GLY A 189 1.20 -3.04 -13.23
CA GLY A 189 0.55 -1.86 -12.68
C GLY A 189 0.22 -2.02 -11.20
N VAL A 190 -0.58 -1.10 -10.66
CA VAL A 190 -1.00 -1.12 -9.25
C VAL A 190 -2.29 -1.88 -9.10
N SER A 191 -3.25 -1.58 -9.94
CA SER A 191 -4.63 -2.02 -9.84
C SER A 191 -5.01 -2.95 -10.96
N LYS A 192 -6.21 -3.50 -10.83
CA LYS A 192 -6.91 -4.19 -11.89
C LYS A 192 -8.01 -3.32 -12.51
N PHE A 193 -8.08 -2.01 -12.19
CA PHE A 193 -9.21 -1.12 -12.55
C PHE A 193 -9.48 -1.09 -14.05
N SER A 194 -8.45 -1.20 -14.88
CA SER A 194 -8.61 -1.14 -16.33
C SER A 194 -8.83 -2.52 -16.98
N ARG A 195 -8.91 -3.63 -16.22
CA ARG A 195 -8.92 -4.99 -16.78
C ARG A 195 -10.13 -5.29 -17.68
N VAL A 196 -11.35 -4.94 -17.27
CA VAL A 196 -12.57 -5.53 -17.86
C VAL A 196 -12.87 -5.05 -19.29
N SER A 197 -12.36 -3.90 -19.75
CA SER A 197 -12.57 -3.46 -21.13
C SER A 197 -11.58 -4.02 -22.15
N PHE A 198 -10.31 -4.26 -21.76
CA PHE A 198 -9.27 -4.63 -22.73
C PHE A 198 -8.63 -6.01 -22.50
N PHE A 199 -8.76 -6.63 -21.33
CA PHE A 199 -8.36 -8.05 -21.18
C PHE A 199 -9.30 -8.97 -21.97
N SER A 200 -10.55 -8.57 -22.18
CA SER A 200 -11.46 -9.23 -23.12
C SER A 200 -10.98 -9.12 -24.58
N GLU A 201 -10.17 -8.11 -24.92
CA GLU A 201 -9.52 -8.03 -26.22
C GLU A 201 -8.27 -8.94 -26.26
N LEU A 202 -7.61 -9.11 -25.11
CA LEU A 202 -6.45 -9.98 -24.90
C LEU A 202 -6.86 -11.34 -24.30
N ASN A 203 -7.58 -12.14 -25.07
CA ASN A 203 -8.17 -13.44 -24.66
C ASN A 203 -7.23 -14.44 -23.94
N ASN A 204 -5.91 -14.26 -24.00
CA ASN A 204 -4.90 -15.19 -23.48
C ASN A 204 -4.05 -14.60 -22.33
N LEU A 205 -4.43 -13.46 -21.75
CA LEU A 205 -3.62 -12.79 -20.73
C LEU A 205 -3.70 -13.50 -19.37
N THR A 206 -2.60 -14.11 -18.94
CA THR A 206 -2.50 -14.85 -17.68
C THR A 206 -2.18 -13.90 -16.52
N ASP A 207 -3.10 -13.79 -15.55
CA ASP A 207 -2.88 -13.00 -14.33
C ASP A 207 -2.08 -13.81 -13.31
N ILE A 208 -0.83 -13.42 -13.08
CA ILE A 208 0.09 -14.07 -12.14
C ILE A 208 0.12 -13.39 -10.77
N THR A 209 -0.81 -12.47 -10.50
CA THR A 209 -0.83 -11.66 -9.26
C THR A 209 -0.90 -12.54 -8.02
N ILE A 210 -1.80 -13.52 -7.99
CA ILE A 210 -2.02 -14.45 -6.86
C ILE A 210 -1.54 -15.87 -7.16
N ASP A 211 -0.75 -16.04 -8.24
CA ASP A 211 -0.15 -17.33 -8.58
C ASP A 211 1.04 -17.60 -7.67
N GLU A 212 0.99 -18.72 -6.93
CA GLU A 212 2.04 -19.14 -6.02
C GLU A 212 3.41 -19.32 -6.70
N ASN A 213 3.43 -19.59 -8.00
CA ASN A 213 4.66 -19.72 -8.78
C ASN A 213 5.43 -18.41 -8.94
N TYR A 214 4.75 -17.28 -8.73
CA TYR A 214 5.26 -15.93 -8.96
C TYR A 214 5.07 -15.00 -7.74
N ALA A 215 4.67 -15.54 -6.59
CA ALA A 215 4.42 -14.76 -5.37
C ALA A 215 5.61 -13.85 -5.00
N GLU A 216 6.84 -14.38 -5.12
CA GLU A 216 8.10 -13.70 -4.77
C GLU A 216 8.75 -12.94 -5.94
N ILE A 217 8.11 -12.84 -7.12
CA ILE A 217 8.70 -12.20 -8.32
C ILE A 217 9.04 -10.71 -8.09
N ALA A 218 8.31 -10.07 -7.18
CA ALA A 218 8.46 -8.68 -6.80
C ALA A 218 8.37 -8.56 -5.27
N GLY A 219 9.14 -7.63 -4.69
CA GLY A 219 9.37 -7.56 -3.25
C GLY A 219 10.57 -8.39 -2.79
N TYR A 220 10.88 -8.32 -1.49
CA TYR A 220 11.98 -9.07 -0.88
C TYR A 220 11.48 -10.13 0.08
N THR A 221 12.10 -11.29 0.09
CA THR A 221 11.95 -12.29 1.16
C THR A 221 12.88 -11.95 2.32
N GLU A 222 12.60 -12.50 3.50
CA GLU A 222 13.50 -12.35 4.66
C GLU A 222 14.92 -12.86 4.36
N LYS A 223 15.01 -14.00 3.67
CA LYS A 223 16.27 -14.59 3.23
C LYS A 223 17.03 -13.66 2.30
N GLU A 224 16.37 -13.09 1.30
CA GLU A 224 17.01 -12.14 0.39
C GLU A 224 17.53 -10.90 1.12
N ILE A 225 16.83 -10.43 2.14
CA ILE A 225 17.30 -9.30 2.95
C ILE A 225 18.59 -9.67 3.71
N ILE A 226 18.58 -10.83 4.38
CA ILE A 226 19.73 -11.32 5.16
C ILE A 226 20.95 -11.54 4.26
N ASP A 227 20.76 -12.24 3.13
CA ASP A 227 21.83 -12.64 2.22
C ASP A 227 22.47 -11.43 1.52
N ASN A 228 21.69 -10.39 1.19
CA ASN A 228 22.16 -9.27 0.37
C ASN A 228 22.54 -8.01 1.18
N TYR A 229 22.01 -7.84 2.40
CA TYR A 229 22.20 -6.62 3.20
C TYR A 229 22.77 -6.88 4.60
N GLY A 230 23.47 -8.00 4.79
CA GLY A 230 24.03 -8.42 6.08
C GLY A 230 24.86 -7.35 6.79
N ASP A 231 25.73 -6.64 6.05
CA ASP A 231 26.57 -5.56 6.58
C ASP A 231 25.73 -4.36 7.06
N TYR A 232 24.70 -3.98 6.31
CA TYR A 232 23.81 -2.88 6.68
C TYR A 232 23.02 -3.20 7.94
N LEU A 233 22.50 -4.43 8.05
CA LEU A 233 21.79 -4.90 9.24
C LEU A 233 22.69 -4.84 10.48
N LYS A 234 23.98 -5.17 10.35
CA LYS A 234 24.95 -5.08 11.46
C LYS A 234 25.06 -3.66 12.02
N THR A 235 25.07 -2.64 11.16
CA THR A 235 25.11 -1.25 11.62
C THR A 235 23.87 -0.83 12.42
N ILE A 236 22.72 -1.48 12.16
CA ILE A 236 21.47 -1.24 12.89
C ILE A 236 21.47 -2.02 14.22
N GLU A 237 21.98 -3.26 14.23
CA GLU A 237 22.20 -4.05 15.45
C GLU A 237 23.05 -3.27 16.46
N GLU A 238 24.17 -2.69 16.01
CA GLU A 238 25.06 -1.87 16.83
C GLU A 238 24.37 -0.59 17.34
N LYS A 239 23.60 0.11 16.50
CA LYS A 239 22.88 1.34 16.87
C LYS A 239 21.85 1.10 17.97
N TYR A 240 21.11 -0.01 17.91
CA TYR A 240 20.02 -0.30 18.84
C TYR A 240 20.42 -1.25 19.98
N GLY A 241 21.64 -1.78 19.98
CA GLY A 241 22.10 -2.74 20.98
C GLY A 241 21.31 -4.07 20.96
N ILE A 242 20.84 -4.50 19.80
CA ILE A 242 20.02 -5.71 19.63
C ILE A 242 20.70 -6.71 18.68
N ASN A 243 20.44 -8.00 18.89
CA ASN A 243 20.94 -9.05 17.99
C ASN A 243 20.10 -9.19 16.71
N ARG A 244 20.64 -9.94 15.73
CA ARG A 244 20.02 -10.13 14.41
C ARG A 244 18.60 -10.64 14.49
N LYS A 245 18.35 -11.63 15.36
CA LYS A 245 17.03 -12.22 15.54
C LYS A 245 16.01 -11.17 15.96
N ARG A 246 16.35 -10.38 16.99
CA ARG A 246 15.49 -9.30 17.49
C ARG A 246 15.31 -8.19 16.45
N LEU A 247 16.37 -7.85 15.72
CA LEU A 247 16.27 -6.89 14.63
C LEU A 247 15.26 -7.35 13.58
N ILE A 248 15.39 -8.59 13.08
CA ILE A 248 14.48 -9.14 12.07
C ILE A 248 13.03 -9.20 12.56
N GLU A 249 12.78 -9.53 13.84
CA GLU A 249 11.43 -9.45 14.43
C GLU A 249 10.83 -8.04 14.32
N VAL A 250 11.61 -7.00 14.62
CA VAL A 250 11.16 -5.60 14.54
C VAL A 250 10.99 -5.15 13.08
N VAL A 251 11.93 -5.50 12.19
CA VAL A 251 11.79 -5.22 10.74
C VAL A 251 10.56 -5.92 10.17
N LYS A 252 10.27 -7.14 10.62
CA LYS A 252 9.08 -7.90 10.21
C LYS A 252 7.80 -7.18 10.63
N LEU A 253 7.73 -6.74 11.88
CA LEU A 253 6.59 -5.98 12.40
C LEU A 253 6.31 -4.69 11.60
N TRP A 254 7.37 -3.98 11.21
CA TRP A 254 7.26 -2.70 10.50
C TRP A 254 7.00 -2.85 9.01
N TYR A 255 7.70 -3.75 8.32
CA TYR A 255 7.85 -3.70 6.87
C TYR A 255 7.51 -5.01 6.13
N ASN A 256 7.14 -6.09 6.85
CA ASN A 256 6.77 -7.39 6.27
C ASN A 256 5.30 -7.73 6.54
N GLY A 257 4.74 -8.59 5.70
CA GLY A 257 3.46 -9.23 5.95
C GLY A 257 2.54 -9.21 4.75
N TYR A 258 3.03 -8.73 3.60
CA TYR A 258 2.39 -8.90 2.31
C TYR A 258 2.46 -10.35 1.85
N SER A 259 1.37 -10.85 1.30
CA SER A 259 1.27 -12.19 0.76
C SER A 259 0.25 -12.22 -0.37
N TRP A 260 0.58 -12.97 -1.42
CA TRP A 260 -0.29 -13.23 -2.56
C TRP A 260 -0.65 -14.72 -2.71
N ASP A 261 0.01 -15.59 -1.94
CA ASP A 261 -0.11 -17.05 -1.97
C ASP A 261 -0.30 -17.67 -0.57
N ILE A 262 -0.34 -16.85 0.49
CA ILE A 262 -0.40 -17.21 1.93
C ILE A 262 0.83 -17.91 2.48
N LYS A 263 1.65 -18.50 1.62
CA LYS A 263 2.89 -19.19 1.99
C LYS A 263 4.04 -18.20 2.16
N SER A 264 4.12 -17.23 1.27
CA SER A 264 5.24 -16.28 1.19
C SER A 264 4.87 -14.97 1.90
N SER A 265 5.78 -14.50 2.76
CA SER A 265 5.66 -13.19 3.43
C SER A 265 6.72 -12.25 2.89
N ILE A 266 6.28 -11.21 2.20
CA ILE A 266 7.09 -10.33 1.39
C ILE A 266 7.23 -8.96 2.05
N TYR A 267 8.44 -8.43 2.04
CA TYR A 267 8.76 -7.08 2.46
C TYR A 267 8.62 -6.10 1.29
N ASN A 268 8.18 -4.87 1.60
CA ASN A 268 8.27 -3.77 0.66
C ASN A 268 9.75 -3.36 0.46
N PRO A 269 10.32 -3.46 -0.77
CA PRO A 269 11.71 -3.12 -1.04
C PRO A 269 12.09 -1.70 -0.64
N TYR A 270 11.23 -0.73 -0.93
CA TYR A 270 11.54 0.67 -0.62
C TYR A 270 11.59 0.93 0.88
N SER A 271 10.64 0.39 1.65
CA SER A 271 10.65 0.56 3.11
C SER A 271 11.89 -0.09 3.74
N VAL A 272 12.26 -1.30 3.27
CA VAL A 272 13.49 -1.97 3.73
C VAL A 272 14.74 -1.17 3.36
N LEU A 273 14.89 -0.76 2.10
CA LEU A 273 16.04 0.03 1.67
C LEU A 273 16.11 1.38 2.40
N SER A 274 14.96 1.99 2.71
CA SER A 274 14.90 3.22 3.49
C SER A 274 15.33 3.01 4.94
N LEU A 275 14.90 1.91 5.59
CA LEU A 275 15.42 1.52 6.89
C LEU A 275 16.94 1.36 6.85
N LEU A 276 17.49 0.65 5.86
CA LEU A 276 18.93 0.42 5.75
C LEU A 276 19.71 1.72 5.48
N TRP A 277 19.10 2.67 4.78
CA TRP A 277 19.68 3.98 4.48
C TRP A 277 19.69 4.90 5.70
N TYR A 278 18.53 5.13 6.33
CA TYR A 278 18.38 6.03 7.47
C TYR A 278 18.82 5.41 8.80
N ARG A 279 18.87 4.07 8.87
CA ARG A 279 19.12 3.29 10.08
C ARG A 279 18.14 3.62 11.19
N GLU A 280 16.89 3.90 10.82
CA GLU A 280 15.81 4.30 11.73
C GLU A 280 14.50 3.68 11.30
N PHE A 281 13.76 3.17 12.28
CA PHE A 281 12.38 2.74 12.08
C PHE A 281 11.50 3.96 11.93
N LYS A 282 10.98 4.15 10.72
CA LYS A 282 10.09 5.25 10.35
C LYS A 282 9.01 4.75 9.41
N ASN A 283 8.00 5.58 9.23
CA ASN A 283 7.02 5.39 8.20
C ASN A 283 7.58 5.91 6.85
N PHE A 284 7.80 5.01 5.89
CA PHE A 284 8.25 5.28 4.53
C PHE A 284 7.15 5.05 3.49
N TRP A 285 5.94 4.67 3.93
CA TRP A 285 4.77 4.60 3.08
C TRP A 285 4.39 5.99 2.57
N PHE A 286 3.85 6.03 1.36
CA PHE A 286 3.75 7.26 0.58
C PHE A 286 2.30 7.59 0.28
N LYS A 287 1.99 8.89 0.27
CA LYS A 287 0.72 9.40 -0.22
C LYS A 287 0.74 9.45 -1.74
N THR A 288 -0.25 8.85 -2.38
CA THR A 288 -0.49 8.93 -3.84
C THR A 288 -1.81 9.62 -4.13
N GLY A 289 -2.06 9.98 -5.41
CA GLY A 289 -3.40 10.35 -5.88
C GLY A 289 -4.45 9.27 -5.54
N THR A 290 -4.09 7.99 -5.65
CA THR A 290 -4.95 6.88 -5.25
C THR A 290 -5.28 6.88 -3.76
N ALA A 291 -4.29 7.19 -2.90
CA ALA A 291 -4.52 7.36 -1.46
C ALA A 291 -5.56 8.44 -1.19
N THR A 292 -5.42 9.62 -1.80
CA THR A 292 -6.39 10.71 -1.63
C THR A 292 -7.79 10.31 -2.08
N PHE A 293 -7.93 9.62 -3.22
CA PHE A 293 -9.22 9.12 -3.69
C PHE A 293 -9.86 8.11 -2.71
N LEU A 294 -9.09 7.12 -2.26
CA LEU A 294 -9.53 6.09 -1.31
C LEU A 294 -10.18 6.70 -0.06
N ILE A 295 -9.48 7.67 0.53
CA ILE A 295 -9.86 8.29 1.80
C ILE A 295 -11.13 9.13 1.61
N LYS A 296 -11.21 9.89 0.49
CA LYS A 296 -12.43 10.62 0.13
C LYS A 296 -13.62 9.69 -0.05
N LEU A 297 -13.43 8.58 -0.76
CA LEU A 297 -14.46 7.58 -1.00
C LEU A 297 -14.97 6.96 0.32
N ILE A 298 -14.06 6.65 1.26
CA ILE A 298 -14.40 6.15 2.60
C ILE A 298 -15.29 7.15 3.33
N LYS A 299 -14.90 8.43 3.33
CA LYS A 299 -15.63 9.52 3.99
C LYS A 299 -17.00 9.76 3.35
N GLU A 300 -17.08 9.84 2.02
CA GLU A 300 -18.31 10.08 1.26
C GLU A 300 -19.31 8.93 1.39
N LYS A 301 -18.85 7.67 1.30
CA LYS A 301 -19.69 6.49 1.48
C LYS A 301 -20.03 6.20 2.94
N GLY A 302 -19.46 6.95 3.89
CA GLY A 302 -19.66 6.73 5.33
C GLY A 302 -19.21 5.34 5.78
N ILE A 303 -18.15 4.81 5.17
CA ILE A 303 -17.61 3.49 5.50
C ILE A 303 -17.03 3.54 6.90
N ASN A 304 -17.42 2.59 7.74
CA ASN A 304 -16.86 2.46 9.08
C ASN A 304 -15.42 1.95 8.98
N VAL A 305 -14.46 2.79 9.37
CA VAL A 305 -13.03 2.45 9.33
C VAL A 305 -12.70 1.27 10.24
N ARG A 306 -13.48 1.09 11.32
CA ARG A 306 -13.28 0.02 12.30
C ARG A 306 -13.44 -1.37 11.70
N ASP A 307 -14.23 -1.50 10.63
CA ASP A 307 -14.45 -2.77 9.94
C ASP A 307 -13.17 -3.34 9.32
N TYR A 308 -12.13 -2.50 9.15
CA TYR A 308 -10.82 -2.89 8.60
C TYR A 308 -9.80 -3.29 9.67
N ASP A 309 -10.12 -3.20 10.96
CA ASP A 309 -9.24 -3.70 12.03
C ASP A 309 -9.21 -5.22 12.08
N ASP A 310 -10.34 -5.84 11.77
CA ASP A 310 -10.50 -7.27 11.65
C ASP A 310 -10.18 -7.75 10.23
N LEU A 311 -10.04 -9.07 10.10
CA LEU A 311 -9.87 -9.70 8.80
C LEU A 311 -11.17 -9.67 8.02
N ILE A 312 -11.13 -9.12 6.80
CA ILE A 312 -12.29 -8.98 5.93
C ILE A 312 -12.35 -10.17 4.99
N ASN A 313 -13.50 -10.85 4.96
CA ASN A 313 -13.76 -11.91 4.00
C ASN A 313 -14.16 -11.34 2.64
N VAL A 314 -13.49 -11.78 1.58
CA VAL A 314 -13.73 -11.35 0.19
C VAL A 314 -13.73 -12.58 -0.72
N PRO A 315 -14.80 -12.84 -1.50
CA PRO A 315 -14.80 -13.93 -2.47
C PRO A 315 -13.76 -13.67 -3.57
N GLU A 316 -13.18 -14.73 -4.14
CA GLU A 316 -12.20 -14.59 -5.23
C GLU A 316 -12.77 -13.81 -6.43
N SER A 317 -14.05 -14.06 -6.75
CA SER A 317 -14.77 -13.32 -7.79
C SER A 317 -14.81 -11.81 -7.55
N ALA A 318 -14.77 -11.33 -6.30
CA ALA A 318 -14.73 -9.91 -6.00
C ALA A 318 -13.35 -9.29 -6.29
N LEU A 319 -12.26 -10.06 -6.12
CA LEU A 319 -10.91 -9.60 -6.49
C LEU A 319 -10.74 -9.43 -8.00
N ASP A 320 -11.58 -10.13 -8.79
CA ASP A 320 -11.61 -10.04 -10.24
C ASP A 320 -12.78 -9.19 -10.79
N SER A 321 -13.84 -8.98 -10.02
CA SER A 321 -14.98 -8.15 -10.42
C SER A 321 -14.65 -6.66 -10.31
N TYR A 322 -15.08 -5.88 -11.30
CA TYR A 322 -14.86 -4.44 -11.32
C TYR A 322 -16.08 -3.71 -11.88
N ASN A 323 -16.41 -2.60 -11.22
CA ASN A 323 -17.34 -1.58 -11.67
C ASN A 323 -16.85 -0.22 -11.13
N LEU A 324 -16.54 0.77 -11.99
CA LEU A 324 -16.15 2.12 -11.54
C LEU A 324 -17.26 2.82 -10.76
N GLU A 325 -18.51 2.52 -11.05
CA GLU A 325 -19.68 3.07 -10.36
C GLU A 325 -19.90 2.38 -9.00
N ASN A 326 -19.52 1.11 -8.86
CA ASN A 326 -19.66 0.34 -7.63
C ASN A 326 -18.37 -0.37 -7.21
N ILE A 327 -17.38 0.43 -6.82
CA ILE A 327 -16.08 -0.08 -6.38
C ILE A 327 -16.21 -0.74 -4.99
N ASN A 328 -15.81 -2.01 -4.91
CA ASN A 328 -15.62 -2.70 -3.64
C ASN A 328 -14.37 -2.14 -2.93
N MET A 329 -14.59 -1.50 -1.78
CA MET A 329 -13.53 -0.81 -1.03
C MET A 329 -12.41 -1.75 -0.57
N SER A 330 -12.76 -2.94 -0.09
CA SER A 330 -11.82 -3.96 0.39
C SER A 330 -10.88 -4.44 -0.73
N VAL A 331 -11.43 -4.64 -1.94
CA VAL A 331 -10.65 -5.01 -3.14
C VAL A 331 -9.71 -3.88 -3.56
N LEU A 332 -10.20 -2.64 -3.53
CA LEU A 332 -9.41 -1.47 -3.89
C LEU A 332 -8.27 -1.21 -2.86
N LEU A 333 -8.52 -1.40 -1.55
CA LEU A 333 -7.48 -1.33 -0.52
C LEU A 333 -6.43 -2.44 -0.67
N PHE A 334 -6.83 -3.65 -1.09
CA PHE A 334 -5.90 -4.73 -1.42
C PHE A 334 -4.99 -4.36 -2.59
N GLN A 335 -5.56 -3.92 -3.71
CA GLN A 335 -4.80 -3.57 -4.93
C GLN A 335 -3.82 -2.41 -4.71
N THR A 336 -4.21 -1.45 -3.87
CA THR A 336 -3.37 -0.29 -3.54
C THR A 336 -2.32 -0.58 -2.46
N GLY A 337 -2.37 -1.77 -1.85
CA GLY A 337 -1.39 -2.25 -0.88
C GLY A 337 -1.65 -1.85 0.57
N TYR A 338 -2.84 -1.34 0.88
CA TYR A 338 -3.29 -1.13 2.26
C TYR A 338 -3.70 -2.42 2.95
N LEU A 339 -4.25 -3.37 2.19
CA LEU A 339 -4.57 -4.71 2.66
C LEU A 339 -3.80 -5.76 1.85
N THR A 340 -3.67 -6.94 2.42
CA THR A 340 -3.05 -8.12 1.81
C THR A 340 -3.78 -9.38 2.22
N ILE A 341 -3.61 -10.46 1.47
CA ILE A 341 -4.17 -11.77 1.83
C ILE A 341 -3.50 -12.27 3.11
N LYS A 342 -4.32 -12.74 4.05
CA LYS A 342 -3.91 -13.36 5.32
C LYS A 342 -4.33 -14.82 5.40
N GLU A 343 -5.49 -15.18 4.84
CA GLU A 343 -5.96 -16.56 4.77
C GLU A 343 -6.68 -16.83 3.44
N LYS A 344 -6.67 -18.08 2.96
CA LYS A 344 -7.50 -18.59 1.86
C LYS A 344 -8.40 -19.67 2.42
N MET A 345 -9.67 -19.56 2.11
CA MET A 345 -10.71 -20.50 2.48
C MET A 345 -11.29 -21.09 1.21
N MET A 346 -11.55 -22.39 1.25
CA MET A 346 -12.22 -23.11 0.18
C MET A 346 -13.45 -23.77 0.78
N ASP A 347 -14.62 -23.49 0.21
CA ASP A 347 -15.85 -24.17 0.58
C ASP A 347 -15.77 -25.63 0.11
N PRO A 348 -15.86 -26.63 1.01
CA PRO A 348 -15.71 -28.04 0.65
C PRO A 348 -16.86 -28.57 -0.22
N ASN A 349 -18.00 -27.88 -0.29
CA ASN A 349 -19.17 -28.35 -1.01
C ASN A 349 -19.19 -27.92 -2.49
N ASN A 350 -18.66 -26.73 -2.79
CA ASN A 350 -18.69 -26.16 -4.14
C ASN A 350 -17.31 -25.69 -4.64
N PHE A 351 -16.25 -25.88 -3.85
CA PHE A 351 -14.86 -25.48 -4.14
C PHE A 351 -14.69 -23.97 -4.40
N SER A 352 -15.66 -23.13 -4.01
CA SER A 352 -15.54 -21.68 -4.13
C SER A 352 -14.44 -21.17 -3.19
N ILE A 353 -13.66 -20.23 -3.72
CA ILE A 353 -12.53 -19.65 -3.00
C ILE A 353 -12.93 -18.29 -2.44
N SER A 354 -12.54 -18.07 -1.19
CA SER A 354 -12.60 -16.75 -0.55
C SER A 354 -11.29 -16.48 0.20
N TYR A 355 -11.01 -15.20 0.41
CA TYR A 355 -9.80 -14.74 1.07
C TYR A 355 -10.17 -13.88 2.26
N LYS A 356 -9.42 -14.05 3.35
CA LYS A 356 -9.39 -13.05 4.41
C LYS A 356 -8.25 -12.08 4.16
N ILE A 357 -8.58 -10.80 4.10
CA ILE A 357 -7.59 -9.72 3.88
C ILE A 357 -7.49 -8.81 5.11
N GLY A 358 -6.30 -8.26 5.34
CA GLY A 358 -6.02 -7.37 6.47
C GLY A 358 -4.76 -6.55 6.24
N TYR A 359 -4.44 -5.64 7.16
CA TYR A 359 -3.22 -4.83 7.05
C TYR A 359 -1.96 -5.70 6.98
N PRO A 360 -1.00 -5.38 6.09
CA PRO A 360 0.23 -6.15 5.96
C PRO A 360 1.10 -6.01 7.20
N ASN A 361 1.30 -4.78 7.66
CA ASN A 361 2.26 -4.41 8.70
C ASN A 361 1.85 -3.11 9.41
N MET A 362 2.65 -2.75 10.41
CA MET A 362 2.43 -1.52 11.17
C MET A 362 2.56 -0.25 10.35
N GLU A 363 3.57 -0.16 9.48
CA GLU A 363 3.83 1.04 8.68
C GLU A 363 2.58 1.45 7.92
N VAL A 364 2.00 0.51 7.16
CA VAL A 364 0.84 0.73 6.31
C VAL A 364 -0.40 1.05 7.13
N LYS A 365 -0.62 0.33 8.25
CA LYS A 365 -1.74 0.56 9.15
C LYS A 365 -1.71 1.98 9.74
N GLN A 366 -0.55 2.41 10.24
CA GLN A 366 -0.38 3.76 10.78
C GLN A 366 -0.56 4.84 9.70
N SER A 367 0.00 4.65 8.50
CA SER A 367 -0.17 5.62 7.42
C SER A 367 -1.64 5.79 7.03
N PHE A 368 -2.39 4.69 7.01
CA PHE A 368 -3.80 4.72 6.66
C PHE A 368 -4.61 5.51 7.69
N TYR A 369 -4.39 5.29 8.99
CA TYR A 369 -5.05 6.07 10.03
C TYR A 369 -4.65 7.54 10.05
N LEU A 370 -3.37 7.86 9.80
CA LEU A 370 -2.93 9.25 9.67
C LEU A 370 -3.71 9.96 8.56
N LEU A 371 -3.78 9.32 7.41
CA LEU A 371 -4.42 9.86 6.22
C LEU A 371 -5.93 10.03 6.40
N LEU A 372 -6.60 9.05 7.03
CA LEU A 372 -8.00 9.16 7.40
C LEU A 372 -8.23 10.22 8.47
N GLY A 373 -7.43 10.22 9.53
CA GLY A 373 -7.53 11.19 10.62
C GLY A 373 -7.44 12.62 10.12
N ALA A 374 -6.47 12.89 9.24
CA ALA A 374 -6.31 14.19 8.59
C ALA A 374 -7.53 14.58 7.74
N GLU A 375 -8.06 13.66 6.92
CA GLU A 375 -9.22 13.93 6.05
C GLU A 375 -10.53 14.12 6.84
N PHE A 376 -10.74 13.35 7.90
CA PHE A 376 -11.90 13.51 8.80
C PHE A 376 -11.75 14.77 9.65
N ALA A 377 -10.53 15.15 10.06
CA ALA A 377 -10.30 16.42 10.74
C ALA A 377 -10.38 17.62 9.79
N GLY A 378 -10.25 17.42 8.47
CA GLY A 378 -10.24 18.51 7.49
C GLY A 378 -8.94 19.32 7.49
N ILE A 379 -7.84 18.74 7.99
CA ILE A 379 -6.54 19.41 8.11
C ILE A 379 -5.45 18.65 7.35
N GLU A 380 -4.32 19.32 7.09
CA GLU A 380 -3.19 18.69 6.43
C GLU A 380 -2.58 17.57 7.29
N SER A 381 -2.14 16.48 6.67
CA SER A 381 -1.60 15.31 7.38
C SER A 381 -0.36 15.62 8.21
N GLY A 382 0.49 16.57 7.79
CA GLY A 382 1.64 16.99 8.60
C GLY A 382 1.21 17.64 9.91
N TYR A 383 0.25 18.56 9.84
CA TYR A 383 -0.31 19.23 11.01
C TYR A 383 -1.10 18.25 11.91
N TYR A 384 -1.88 17.34 11.33
CA TYR A 384 -2.52 16.26 12.10
C TYR A 384 -1.48 15.40 12.82
N SER A 385 -0.40 15.00 12.14
CA SER A 385 0.66 14.21 12.76
C SER A 385 1.31 14.92 13.96
N GLN A 386 1.53 16.24 13.86
CA GLN A 386 2.08 17.03 14.96
C GLN A 386 1.13 17.05 16.15
N LYS A 387 -0.16 17.31 15.93
CA LYS A 387 -1.17 17.29 17.00
C LYS A 387 -1.22 15.95 17.73
N ILE A 388 -1.08 14.84 17.01
CA ILE A 388 -1.06 13.52 17.64
C ILE A 388 0.23 13.29 18.44
N GLN A 389 1.39 13.77 17.98
CA GLN A 389 2.61 13.75 18.78
C GLN A 389 2.48 14.58 20.06
N ASP A 390 1.81 15.73 19.99
CA ASP A 390 1.53 16.57 21.17
C ASP A 390 0.64 15.83 22.17
N LEU A 391 -0.38 15.08 21.72
CA LEU A 391 -1.20 14.22 22.58
C LEU A 391 -0.35 13.14 23.27
N VAL A 392 0.50 12.44 22.52
CA VAL A 392 1.40 11.39 23.09
C VAL A 392 2.34 12.00 24.12
N SER A 393 3.01 13.11 23.79
CA SER A 393 3.94 13.77 24.72
C SER A 393 3.23 14.28 25.98
N SER A 394 1.97 14.71 25.86
CA SER A 394 1.17 15.16 27.00
C SER A 394 0.90 14.00 27.96
N LEU A 395 0.52 12.83 27.44
CA LEU A 395 0.30 11.62 28.25
C LEU A 395 1.62 11.08 28.84
N GLU A 396 2.74 11.13 28.12
CA GLU A 396 4.05 10.73 28.65
C GLU A 396 4.47 11.55 29.87
N LYS A 397 4.17 12.85 29.84
CA LYS A 397 4.48 13.80 30.92
C LYS A 397 3.38 13.90 31.98
N ASN A 398 2.28 13.17 31.80
CA ASN A 398 1.05 13.30 32.59
C ASN A 398 0.50 14.74 32.67
N ASP A 399 0.67 15.52 31.59
CA ASP A 399 0.09 16.86 31.44
C ASP A 399 -1.31 16.76 30.82
N ILE A 400 -2.31 16.47 31.68
CA ILE A 400 -3.69 16.31 31.23
C ILE A 400 -4.25 17.59 30.63
N ARG A 401 -3.82 18.75 31.11
CA ARG A 401 -4.28 20.04 30.59
C ARG A 401 -3.84 20.21 29.14
N ALA A 402 -2.57 19.93 28.83
CA ALA A 402 -2.07 19.98 27.46
C ALA A 402 -2.77 18.95 26.56
N PHE A 403 -3.05 17.75 27.07
CA PHE A 403 -3.81 16.72 26.35
C PHE A 403 -5.21 17.22 25.94
N ILE A 404 -5.98 17.76 26.90
CA ILE A 404 -7.33 18.26 26.65
C ILE A 404 -7.33 19.48 25.71
N LEU A 405 -6.37 20.40 25.85
CA LEU A 405 -6.25 21.56 24.95
C LEU A 405 -5.93 21.13 23.51
N THR A 406 -5.06 20.14 23.35
CA THR A 406 -4.71 19.59 22.04
C THR A 406 -5.93 18.90 21.41
N LEU A 407 -6.66 18.11 22.20
CA LEU A 407 -7.90 17.48 21.76
C LEU A 407 -8.93 18.54 21.31
N ARG A 408 -9.11 19.60 22.12
CA ARG A 408 -9.99 20.73 21.77
C ARG A 408 -9.61 21.41 20.47
N SER A 409 -8.31 21.57 20.22
CA SER A 409 -7.80 22.15 18.97
C SER A 409 -8.13 21.26 17.76
N ILE A 410 -7.93 19.94 17.86
CA ILE A 410 -8.26 19.01 16.77
C ILE A 410 -9.74 19.09 16.42
N PHE A 411 -10.62 19.14 17.43
CA PHE A 411 -12.06 19.22 17.21
C PHE A 411 -12.53 20.58 16.67
N ALA A 412 -11.89 21.67 17.08
CA ALA A 412 -12.20 23.01 16.59
C ALA A 412 -11.86 23.21 15.10
N ASP A 413 -10.87 22.47 14.58
CA ASP A 413 -10.44 22.56 13.18
C ASP A 413 -11.40 21.82 12.21
N ILE A 414 -12.38 21.06 12.72
CA ILE A 414 -13.31 20.28 11.90
C ILE A 414 -14.35 21.19 11.23
N PRO A 415 -14.50 21.17 9.89
CA PRO A 415 -15.47 21.99 9.18
C PRO A 415 -16.94 21.70 9.55
N ASN A 416 -17.79 22.71 9.35
CA ASN A 416 -19.20 22.68 9.74
C ASN A 416 -20.14 21.88 8.80
N ASN A 417 -19.58 21.08 7.90
CA ASN A 417 -20.28 20.43 6.78
C ASN A 417 -20.81 19.02 7.07
N LEU A 418 -20.83 18.58 8.34
CA LEU A 418 -21.40 17.29 8.70
C LEU A 418 -22.92 17.42 8.85
N GLY A 419 -23.66 16.63 8.06
CA GLY A 419 -25.11 16.58 8.11
C GLY A 419 -25.63 16.26 9.52
N THR A 420 -26.79 16.83 9.84
CA THR A 420 -27.51 16.62 11.09
C THR A 420 -27.84 15.13 11.29
N GLY A 421 -27.47 14.57 12.45
CA GLY A 421 -27.87 13.21 12.88
C GLY A 421 -26.78 12.13 12.95
N LYS A 422 -25.52 12.41 12.56
CA LYS A 422 -24.39 11.45 12.70
C LYS A 422 -23.22 11.95 13.55
N TYR A 423 -23.45 12.98 14.37
CA TYR A 423 -22.38 13.69 15.08
C TYR A 423 -21.58 12.78 16.03
N GLU A 424 -22.27 11.95 16.82
CA GLU A 424 -21.63 11.02 17.77
C GLU A 424 -20.74 9.98 17.07
N SER A 425 -21.24 9.34 16.00
CA SER A 425 -20.45 8.37 15.21
C SER A 425 -19.21 9.02 14.57
N TYR A 426 -19.33 10.27 14.12
CA TYR A 426 -18.21 11.01 13.54
C TYR A 426 -17.16 11.37 14.60
N TYR A 427 -17.60 11.87 15.75
CA TYR A 427 -16.77 12.15 16.92
C TYR A 427 -15.96 10.90 17.31
N HIS A 428 -16.65 9.78 17.51
CA HIS A 428 -16.05 8.49 17.82
C HIS A 428 -15.05 8.01 16.76
N THR A 429 -15.27 8.33 15.49
CA THR A 429 -14.32 8.02 14.40
C THR A 429 -13.04 8.84 14.53
N ILE A 430 -13.13 10.15 14.82
CA ILE A 430 -11.95 11.01 14.94
C ILE A 430 -11.07 10.64 16.13
N ILE A 431 -11.66 10.39 17.31
CA ILE A 431 -10.86 9.93 18.47
C ILE A 431 -10.23 8.59 18.13
N TYR A 432 -11.01 7.68 17.56
CA TYR A 432 -10.53 6.35 17.22
C TYR A 432 -9.33 6.44 16.27
N LEU A 433 -9.41 7.27 15.22
CA LEU A 433 -8.30 7.49 14.29
C LEU A 433 -7.10 8.15 14.97
N ALA A 434 -7.33 9.13 15.85
CA ALA A 434 -6.28 9.78 16.64
C ALA A 434 -5.55 8.76 17.51
N LEU A 435 -6.29 7.99 18.31
CA LEU A 435 -5.79 6.95 19.21
C LEU A 435 -5.07 5.84 18.44
N LYS A 436 -5.66 5.32 17.36
CA LYS A 436 -5.01 4.28 16.55
C LYS A 436 -3.73 4.78 15.89
N PHE A 437 -3.65 6.05 15.51
CA PHE A 437 -2.42 6.63 14.94
C PHE A 437 -1.31 6.79 15.99
N MET A 438 -1.64 7.05 17.26
CA MET A 438 -0.65 7.11 18.36
C MET A 438 0.15 5.79 18.55
N GLY A 439 -0.39 4.65 18.09
CA GLY A 439 0.38 3.41 17.88
C GLY A 439 0.20 2.31 18.93
N ILE A 440 1.20 1.40 19.02
CA ILE A 440 1.11 0.06 19.66
C ILE A 440 0.71 0.10 21.14
N ASN A 441 0.94 1.22 21.82
CA ASN A 441 0.65 1.36 23.23
C ASN A 441 -0.82 1.73 23.52
N ILE A 442 -1.69 1.70 22.50
CA ILE A 442 -3.10 2.02 22.64
C ILE A 442 -3.98 0.84 22.28
N ASP A 443 -4.72 0.37 23.28
CA ASP A 443 -5.79 -0.60 23.14
C ASP A 443 -7.12 0.16 23.06
N VAL A 444 -7.66 0.33 21.85
CA VAL A 444 -8.97 0.97 21.60
C VAL A 444 -10.05 -0.11 21.59
N GLU A 445 -11.20 0.15 22.21
CA GLU A 445 -12.28 -0.82 22.38
C GLU A 445 -11.82 -2.12 23.09
N GLN A 446 -11.07 -1.95 24.18
CA GLN A 446 -10.50 -3.06 24.94
C GLN A 446 -11.63 -3.85 25.63
N LYS A 447 -11.85 -5.08 25.18
CA LYS A 447 -12.83 -6.00 25.78
C LYS A 447 -12.32 -6.50 27.13
N THR A 448 -13.16 -6.37 28.15
CA THR A 448 -12.97 -6.93 29.49
C THR A 448 -14.10 -7.89 29.82
N ASN A 449 -14.02 -8.57 30.95
CA ASN A 449 -15.11 -9.40 31.46
C ASN A 449 -16.40 -8.61 31.74
N ASN A 450 -16.32 -7.30 32.01
CA ASN A 450 -17.44 -6.48 32.47
C ASN A 450 -17.88 -5.39 31.48
N GLY A 451 -17.24 -5.29 30.31
CA GLY A 451 -17.60 -4.32 29.27
C GLY A 451 -16.47 -4.06 28.28
N VAL A 452 -16.62 -2.98 27.51
CA VAL A 452 -15.63 -2.51 26.54
C VAL A 452 -15.16 -1.15 27.00
N ILE A 453 -13.86 -1.00 27.19
CA ILE A 453 -13.22 0.27 27.50
C ILE A 453 -12.98 1.01 26.20
N ASP A 454 -13.38 2.29 26.10
CA ASP A 454 -13.15 3.06 24.88
C ASP A 454 -11.66 3.13 24.49
N ALA A 455 -10.78 3.46 25.45
CA ALA A 455 -9.35 3.47 25.18
C ALA A 455 -8.49 3.20 26.42
N VAL A 456 -7.42 2.43 26.23
CA VAL A 456 -6.35 2.25 27.20
C VAL A 456 -5.02 2.66 26.58
N VAL A 457 -4.30 3.59 27.21
CA VAL A 457 -3.00 4.09 26.72
C VAL A 457 -1.89 3.77 27.71
N LYS A 458 -0.90 2.98 27.30
CA LYS A 458 0.22 2.54 28.14
C LYS A 458 1.51 3.26 27.74
N VAL A 459 1.77 4.43 28.30
CA VAL A 459 2.87 5.31 27.84
C VAL A 459 3.74 5.80 29.00
N GLY A 460 5.05 5.78 28.82
CA GLY A 460 6.00 6.06 29.91
C GLY A 460 5.69 5.20 31.15
N ASP A 461 5.58 5.87 32.30
CA ASP A 461 5.24 5.28 33.60
C ASP A 461 3.73 5.23 33.89
N PHE A 462 2.87 5.50 32.89
CA PHE A 462 1.44 5.65 33.08
C PHE A 462 0.60 4.66 32.26
N ILE A 463 -0.56 4.30 32.79
CA ILE A 463 -1.64 3.62 32.09
C ILE A 463 -2.89 4.50 32.21
N TYR A 464 -3.38 5.01 31.10
CA TYR A 464 -4.62 5.77 31.06
C TYR A 464 -5.77 4.85 30.69
N VAL A 465 -6.82 4.80 31.52
CA VAL A 465 -8.09 4.14 31.22
C VAL A 465 -9.10 5.25 30.92
N MET A 466 -9.51 5.36 29.65
CA MET A 466 -10.30 6.49 29.16
C MET A 466 -11.71 6.05 28.74
N GLU A 467 -12.70 6.88 29.06
CA GLU A 467 -14.08 6.77 28.57
C GLU A 467 -14.55 8.12 28.03
N PHE A 468 -15.27 8.08 26.90
CA PHE A 468 -15.77 9.26 26.21
C PHE A 468 -17.31 9.26 26.23
N LYS A 469 -17.91 10.42 26.51
CA LYS A 469 -19.37 10.57 26.61
C LYS A 469 -19.89 11.85 25.96
N MET A 470 -21.14 11.82 25.51
CA MET A 470 -21.85 12.99 24.97
C MET A 470 -22.53 13.87 26.04
N ASN A 471 -22.60 13.42 27.29
CA ASN A 471 -23.35 14.10 28.37
C ASN A 471 -22.43 14.78 29.41
N SER A 472 -21.67 14.00 30.19
CA SER A 472 -20.81 14.47 31.30
C SER A 472 -19.60 13.57 31.56
N ALA A 473 -18.48 14.18 31.93
CA ALA A 473 -17.23 13.49 32.24
C ALA A 473 -17.36 12.64 33.50
N LYS A 474 -18.16 13.11 34.46
CA LYS A 474 -18.54 12.35 35.66
C LYS A 474 -19.18 11.01 35.33
N SER A 475 -20.11 10.96 34.38
CA SER A 475 -20.75 9.70 33.99
C SER A 475 -19.76 8.70 33.35
N ALA A 476 -18.72 9.21 32.68
CA ALA A 476 -17.63 8.39 32.16
C ALA A 476 -16.79 7.80 33.30
N ILE A 477 -16.44 8.60 34.31
CA ILE A 477 -15.75 8.10 35.51
C ILE A 477 -16.61 7.11 36.30
N GLU A 478 -17.91 7.35 36.45
CA GLU A 478 -18.85 6.42 37.11
C GLU A 478 -18.93 5.08 36.36
N GLN A 479 -18.89 5.10 35.02
CA GLN A 479 -18.79 3.89 34.22
C GLN A 479 -17.48 3.14 34.48
N ILE A 480 -16.34 3.84 34.48
CA ILE A 480 -15.03 3.23 34.77
C ILE A 480 -15.02 2.57 36.15
N LYS A 481 -15.56 3.25 37.17
CA LYS A 481 -15.67 2.74 38.55
C LYS A 481 -16.60 1.53 38.62
N SER A 482 -17.84 1.66 38.13
CA SER A 482 -18.85 0.60 38.21
C SER A 482 -18.50 -0.66 37.44
N LYS A 483 -17.84 -0.51 36.29
CA LYS A 483 -17.38 -1.64 35.46
C LYS A 483 -16.00 -2.16 35.85
N LYS A 484 -15.33 -1.47 36.78
CA LYS A 484 -13.99 -1.81 37.28
C LYS A 484 -12.94 -1.96 36.18
N TYR A 485 -12.98 -1.06 35.20
CA TYR A 485 -12.10 -1.12 34.03
C TYR A 485 -10.60 -0.98 34.33
N TYR A 486 -10.26 -0.56 35.55
CA TYR A 486 -8.88 -0.46 36.05
C TYR A 486 -8.33 -1.79 36.61
N GLU A 487 -9.18 -2.79 36.91
CA GLU A 487 -8.77 -4.06 37.53
C GLU A 487 -7.68 -4.84 36.77
N PRO A 488 -7.68 -4.90 35.42
CA PRO A 488 -6.62 -5.57 34.68
C PRO A 488 -5.20 -5.02 34.94
N TYR A 489 -5.09 -3.82 35.51
CA TYR A 489 -3.85 -3.09 35.70
C TYR A 489 -3.43 -2.95 37.18
N LEU A 490 -4.13 -3.59 38.12
CA LEU A 490 -3.86 -3.48 39.56
C LEU A 490 -2.44 -3.92 39.97
N ASN A 491 -1.88 -4.91 39.26
CA ASN A 491 -0.54 -5.44 39.50
C ASN A 491 0.51 -4.92 38.50
N ASP A 492 0.18 -3.86 37.75
CA ASP A 492 1.13 -3.20 36.87
C ASP A 492 2.06 -2.28 37.66
N LYS A 493 3.30 -2.11 37.19
CA LYS A 493 4.27 -1.19 37.80
C LYS A 493 4.00 0.27 37.44
N LYS A 494 3.26 0.49 36.35
CA LYS A 494 2.86 1.81 35.88
C LYS A 494 1.71 2.37 36.72
N LYS A 495 1.68 3.69 36.85
CA LYS A 495 0.60 4.42 37.54
C LYS A 495 -0.66 4.45 36.68
N VAL A 496 -1.76 3.93 37.22
CA VAL A 496 -3.05 3.90 36.53
C VAL A 496 -3.81 5.20 36.79
N VAL A 497 -4.25 5.85 35.71
CA VAL A 497 -5.00 7.11 35.70
C VAL A 497 -6.30 6.89 34.92
N CYS A 498 -7.44 7.08 35.57
CA CYS A 498 -8.76 6.98 34.95
C CYS A 498 -9.21 8.35 34.48
N MET A 499 -9.63 8.47 33.21
CA MET A 499 -10.01 9.74 32.60
C MET A 499 -11.39 9.63 31.94
N GLY A 500 -12.31 10.51 32.34
CA GLY A 500 -13.59 10.70 31.70
C GLY A 500 -13.59 11.98 30.88
N ILE A 501 -14.01 11.93 29.61
CA ILE A 501 -14.06 13.12 28.75
C ILE A 501 -15.45 13.26 28.15
N ALA A 502 -16.04 14.45 28.28
CA ALA A 502 -17.34 14.77 27.73
C ALA A 502 -17.30 15.74 26.55
N PHE A 503 -18.19 15.51 25.60
CA PHE A 503 -18.32 16.28 24.36
C PHE A 503 -19.67 16.98 24.32
N ASN A 504 -19.71 18.13 23.66
CA ASN A 504 -20.95 18.85 23.41
C ASN A 504 -21.28 18.75 21.91
N GLU A 505 -22.47 18.24 21.60
CA GLU A 505 -22.96 18.15 20.22
C GLU A 505 -23.10 19.51 19.53
N LYS A 506 -23.52 20.55 20.26
CA LYS A 506 -23.70 21.90 19.73
C LYS A 506 -22.37 22.61 19.49
N ASP A 507 -21.48 22.59 20.48
CA ASP A 507 -20.16 23.24 20.38
C ASP A 507 -19.18 22.41 19.53
N ARG A 508 -19.57 21.16 19.25
CA ARG A 508 -18.81 20.16 18.53
C ARG A 508 -17.40 19.91 19.08
N ASN A 509 -17.25 20.03 20.39
CA ASN A 509 -15.95 20.04 21.06
C ASN A 509 -16.00 19.44 22.47
N VAL A 510 -14.84 19.27 23.11
CA VAL A 510 -14.69 18.81 24.51
C VAL A 510 -15.35 19.83 25.45
N LYS A 511 -16.45 19.42 26.07
CA LYS A 511 -17.20 20.15 27.07
C LYS A 511 -16.45 20.17 28.41
N ASP A 512 -16.08 19.00 28.90
CA ASP A 512 -15.54 18.81 30.25
C ASP A 512 -14.67 17.55 30.34
N HIS A 513 -13.87 17.44 31.39
CA HIS A 513 -13.05 16.26 31.69
C HIS A 513 -12.89 16.06 33.20
N GLU A 514 -12.80 14.80 33.62
CA GLU A 514 -12.48 14.40 34.98
C GLU A 514 -11.36 13.37 34.98
N VAL A 515 -10.51 13.41 36.01
CA VAL A 515 -9.40 12.47 36.18
C VAL A 515 -9.40 11.98 37.62
N VAL A 516 -9.24 10.67 37.79
CA VAL A 516 -9.13 10.05 39.11
C VAL A 516 -7.97 9.05 39.06
N SER A 517 -7.11 9.08 40.07
CA SER A 517 -6.05 8.09 40.24
C SER A 517 -6.62 6.76 40.74
N LEU A 518 -5.94 5.65 40.45
CA LEU A 518 -6.31 4.35 41.00
C LEU A 518 -6.34 4.35 42.54
N GLU A 519 -5.43 5.07 43.19
CA GLU A 519 -5.40 5.20 44.64
C GLU A 519 -6.63 5.89 45.22
N GLU A 520 -7.20 6.87 44.52
CA GLU A 520 -8.44 7.54 44.92
C GLU A 520 -9.65 6.62 44.75
N ILE A 521 -9.71 5.84 43.66
CA ILE A 521 -10.79 4.89 43.43
C ILE A 521 -10.80 3.81 44.52
N LEU A 522 -9.64 3.25 44.87
CA LEU A 522 -9.52 2.19 45.88
C LEU A 522 -9.72 2.69 47.32
N LYS A 523 -9.70 4.01 47.56
CA LYS A 523 -10.04 4.60 48.87
C LYS A 523 -11.54 4.80 49.05
N GLU A 524 -12.31 4.80 47.96
CA GLU A 524 -13.77 4.95 47.97
C GLU A 524 -14.51 3.60 48.02
N GLU A 525 -13.84 2.49 47.70
CA GLU A 525 -14.30 1.11 47.95
C GLU A 525 -14.01 0.70 49.41
#